data_AF-A0A2H6IXQ5-F1
#
_entry.id   AF-A0A2H6IXQ5-F1
#
_cell.length_a   1.000
_cell.length_b   1.000
_cell.length_c   1.000
_cell.angle_alpha   90.00
_cell.angle_beta   90.00
_cell.angle_gamma   90.00
#
_symmetry.space_group_name_H-M   'P 1'
#
loop_
_entity.id
_entity.type
_entity.pdbx_description
1 polymer ?
#
loop_
_entity_poly.entity_id
_entity_poly.type
_entity_poly.pdbx_seq_one_letter_code
_entity_poly.pdbx_strand_id
1 'polypeptide(L)'
;MRLLPFLLFILVPLAELAILIKVGEVIGIGATILLVILTAVIGVSLLKRQGLAALSRARASMEAGEFPVESVVDGACLLVAGALLLTPGLLTDTLGFLLLVPRVRLALARWIFNKLTASGNIHADGAGPGAGAYGAGRPGDSPRQQDAPPSRGPLIEGESREMDEDEPEHGDEARGGEERPSSPWRK
;
A
#
# COMPACT_ATOMS: atom_id res chain seq x y z
N MET A 1 -21.56 0.49 -19.09
CA MET A 1 -21.35 0.03 -17.69
C MET A 1 -20.79 1.09 -16.73
N ARG A 2 -20.55 2.34 -17.16
CA ARG A 2 -19.97 3.41 -16.30
C ARG A 2 -20.95 4.09 -15.32
N LEU A 3 -22.26 3.88 -15.47
CA LEU A 3 -23.30 4.50 -14.62
C LEU A 3 -23.57 3.73 -13.33
N LEU A 4 -23.14 2.46 -13.24
CA LEU A 4 -23.36 1.61 -12.07
C LEU A 4 -22.84 2.22 -10.74
N PRO A 5 -21.60 2.75 -10.64
CA PRO A 5 -21.12 3.34 -9.39
C PRO A 5 -21.90 4.61 -9.00
N PHE A 6 -22.33 5.41 -9.99
CA PHE A 6 -23.14 6.60 -9.73
C PHE A 6 -24.51 6.24 -9.17
N LEU A 7 -25.16 5.20 -9.72
CA LEU A 7 -26.42 4.69 -9.20
C LEU A 7 -26.27 4.17 -7.77
N LEU A 8 -25.20 3.41 -7.49
CA LEU A 8 -24.92 2.88 -6.16
C LEU A 8 -24.72 4.01 -5.14
N PHE A 9 -23.98 5.06 -5.52
CA PHE A 9 -23.73 6.24 -4.67
C PHE A 9 -25.02 6.99 -4.29
N ILE A 10 -26.05 6.96 -5.12
CA ILE A 10 -27.36 7.57 -4.82
C ILE A 10 -28.25 6.59 -4.03
N LEU A 11 -28.31 5.33 -4.45
CA LEU A 11 -29.21 4.34 -3.86
C LEU A 11 -28.82 3.99 -2.42
N VAL A 12 -27.52 3.92 -2.11
CA VAL A 12 -27.04 3.55 -0.78
C VAL A 12 -27.52 4.57 0.27
N PRO A 13 -27.23 5.89 0.17
CA PRO A 13 -27.74 6.88 1.11
C PRO A 13 -29.27 6.93 1.19
N LEU A 14 -29.97 6.69 0.07
CA LEU A 14 -31.43 6.70 0.05
C LEU A 14 -32.01 5.50 0.83
N ALA A 15 -31.39 4.32 0.69
CA ALA A 15 -31.74 3.15 1.48
C ALA A 15 -31.46 3.36 2.97
N GLU A 16 -30.34 3.98 3.33
CA GLU A 16 -30.00 4.31 4.72
C GLU A 16 -31.03 5.23 5.36
N LEU A 17 -31.43 6.29 4.64
CA LEU A 17 -32.45 7.22 5.13
C LEU A 17 -33.79 6.49 5.34
N ALA A 18 -34.18 5.60 4.43
CA ALA A 18 -35.39 4.81 4.57
C ALA A 18 -35.34 3.89 5.82
N ILE A 19 -34.19 3.25 6.08
CA ILE A 19 -34.01 2.40 7.27
C ILE A 19 -34.04 3.24 8.55
N LEU A 20 -33.35 4.39 8.59
CA LEU A 20 -33.35 5.28 9.74
C LEU A 20 -34.73 5.83 10.06
N ILE A 21 -35.53 6.17 9.04
CA ILE A 21 -36.93 6.58 9.23
C ILE A 21 -37.74 5.43 9.83
N LYS A 22 -37.59 4.21 9.30
CA LYS A 22 -38.29 3.02 9.82
C LYS A 22 -37.93 2.71 11.26
N VAL A 23 -36.65 2.81 11.61
CA VAL A 23 -36.20 2.66 13.00
C VAL A 23 -36.76 3.78 13.87
N GLY A 24 -36.73 5.02 13.38
CA GLY A 24 -37.34 6.18 14.03
C GLY A 24 -38.83 6.04 14.31
N GLU A 25 -39.58 5.38 13.42
CA GLU A 25 -40.99 5.04 13.61
C GLU A 25 -41.21 3.99 14.71
N VAL A 26 -40.29 3.02 14.85
CA VAL A 26 -40.42 1.89 15.81
C VAL A 26 -39.97 2.26 17.21
N ILE A 27 -38.81 2.91 17.37
CA ILE A 27 -38.21 3.24 18.69
C ILE A 27 -38.28 4.72 19.04
N GLY A 28 -38.72 5.58 18.12
CA GLY A 28 -38.78 7.03 18.29
C GLY A 28 -37.54 7.76 17.78
N ILE A 29 -37.75 9.00 17.32
CA ILE A 29 -36.70 9.85 16.74
C ILE A 29 -35.58 10.14 17.74
N GLY A 30 -35.92 10.44 19.01
CA GLY A 30 -34.93 10.74 20.05
C GLY A 30 -33.99 9.55 20.32
N ALA A 31 -34.53 8.34 20.43
CA ALA A 31 -33.72 7.13 20.60
C ALA A 31 -32.86 6.83 19.36
N THR A 32 -33.38 7.10 18.16
CA THR A 32 -32.65 6.92 16.89
C THR A 32 -31.47 7.88 16.78
N ILE A 33 -31.65 9.15 17.13
CA ILE A 33 -30.57 10.14 17.18
C ILE A 33 -29.50 9.70 18.20
N LEU A 34 -29.91 9.26 19.38
CA LEU A 34 -28.98 8.77 20.40
C LEU A 34 -28.19 7.56 19.91
N LEU A 35 -28.83 6.62 19.21
CA LEU A 35 -28.19 5.45 18.61
C LEU A 35 -27.12 5.88 17.61
N VAL A 36 -27.45 6.78 16.68
CA VAL A 36 -26.50 7.31 15.67
C VAL A 36 -25.32 8.02 16.33
N ILE A 37 -25.57 8.83 17.36
CA ILE A 37 -24.49 9.48 18.12
C ILE A 37 -23.61 8.43 18.80
N LEU A 38 -24.21 7.39 19.39
CA LEU A 38 -23.47 6.33 20.06
C LEU A 38 -22.59 5.55 19.08
N THR A 39 -23.11 5.18 17.90
CA THR A 39 -22.32 4.49 16.88
C THR A 39 -21.19 5.38 16.38
N ALA A 40 -21.44 6.67 16.14
CA ALA A 40 -20.40 7.62 15.75
C ALA A 40 -19.29 7.74 16.82
N VAL A 41 -19.65 7.87 18.11
CA VAL A 41 -18.67 7.97 19.21
C VAL A 41 -17.84 6.70 19.33
N ILE A 42 -18.47 5.52 19.24
CA ILE A 42 -17.76 4.23 19.28
C ILE A 42 -16.83 4.11 18.08
N GLY A 43 -17.33 4.41 16.87
CA GLY A 43 -16.57 4.37 15.62
C GLY A 43 -15.33 5.26 15.67
N VAL A 44 -15.49 6.53 16.05
CA VAL A 44 -14.39 7.49 16.19
C VAL A 44 -13.40 7.07 17.28
N SER A 45 -13.88 6.54 18.42
CA SER A 45 -13.01 6.05 19.49
C SER A 45 -12.13 4.88 19.02
N LEU A 46 -12.72 3.93 18.29
CA LEU A 46 -11.98 2.82 17.69
C LEU A 46 -11.00 3.29 16.62
N LEU A 47 -11.44 4.20 15.74
CA LEU A 47 -10.59 4.78 14.70
C LEU A 47 -9.38 5.51 15.29
N LYS A 48 -9.57 6.30 16.36
CA LYS A 48 -8.46 6.95 17.07
C LYS A 48 -7.46 5.90 17.58
N ARG A 49 -7.93 4.90 18.32
CA ARG A 49 -7.06 3.86 18.90
C ARG A 49 -6.29 3.07 17.85
N GLN A 50 -6.97 2.64 16.78
CA GLN A 50 -6.36 1.82 15.74
C GLN A 50 -5.53 2.64 14.74
N GLY A 51 -5.93 3.88 14.45
CA GLY A 51 -5.22 4.80 13.56
C GLY A 51 -3.86 5.22 14.13
N LEU A 52 -3.80 5.55 15.43
CA LEU A 52 -2.53 5.84 16.12
C LEU A 52 -1.58 4.63 16.08
N ALA A 53 -2.10 3.42 16.31
CA ALA A 53 -1.30 2.19 16.25
C ALA A 53 -0.83 1.86 14.82
N ALA A 54 -1.63 2.14 13.79
CA ALA A 54 -1.23 1.96 12.40
C ALA A 54 -0.12 2.96 12.01
N LEU A 55 -0.25 4.22 12.43
CA LEU A 55 0.74 5.25 12.16
C LEU A 55 2.08 4.97 12.84
N SER A 56 2.07 4.49 14.09
CA SER A 56 3.31 4.15 14.80
C SER A 56 4.05 3.00 14.13
N ARG A 57 3.33 1.97 13.68
CA ARG A 57 3.91 0.85 12.90
C ARG A 57 4.48 1.32 11.57
N ALA A 58 3.73 2.16 10.84
CA ALA A 58 4.19 2.71 9.57
C ALA A 58 5.49 3.52 9.74
N ARG A 59 5.60 4.34 10.80
CA ARG A 59 6.83 5.07 11.13
C ARG A 59 7.99 4.11 11.45
N ALA A 60 7.77 3.12 12.31
CA ALA A 60 8.80 2.16 12.68
C ALA A 60 9.38 1.39 11.48
N SER A 61 8.53 1.00 10.52
CA SER A 61 9.00 0.31 9.30
C SER A 61 9.73 1.24 8.33
N MET A 62 9.31 2.51 8.22
CA MET A 62 10.05 3.51 7.42
C MET A 62 11.44 3.79 8.01
N GLU A 63 11.55 3.85 9.34
CA GLU A 63 12.84 4.00 10.04
C GLU A 63 13.76 2.78 9.83
N ALA A 64 13.18 1.58 9.66
CA ALA A 64 13.90 0.36 9.32
C ALA A 64 14.30 0.25 7.84
N GLY A 65 13.88 1.20 6.99
CA GLY A 65 14.15 1.18 5.54
C GLY A 65 13.31 0.14 4.77
N GLU A 66 12.29 -0.46 5.38
CA GLU A 66 11.39 -1.42 4.74
C GLU A 66 10.11 -0.74 4.24
N PHE A 67 9.66 -1.06 3.02
CA PHE A 67 8.42 -0.50 2.48
C PHE A 67 7.19 -1.20 3.10
N PRO A 68 6.37 -0.52 3.93
CA PRO A 68 5.45 -1.22 4.81
C PRO A 68 4.06 -1.39 4.20
N VAL A 69 3.97 -2.24 3.19
CA VAL A 69 2.73 -2.51 2.41
C VAL A 69 1.54 -2.82 3.32
N GLU A 70 1.73 -3.67 4.33
CA GLU A 70 0.65 -4.05 5.26
C GLU A 70 0.13 -2.85 6.06
N SER A 71 1.03 -1.99 6.55
CA SER A 71 0.65 -0.79 7.31
C SER A 71 -0.11 0.24 6.46
N VAL A 72 0.24 0.33 5.17
CA VAL A 72 -0.42 1.22 4.21
C VAL A 72 -1.84 0.75 3.90
N VAL A 73 -2.01 -0.55 3.64
CA VAL A 73 -3.33 -1.16 3.41
C VAL A 73 -4.20 -1.02 4.66
N ASP A 74 -3.60 -1.26 5.84
CA ASP A 74 -4.26 -1.08 7.13
C ASP A 74 -4.72 0.36 7.38
N GLY A 75 -3.85 1.33 7.10
CA GLY A 75 -4.17 2.76 7.19
C GLY A 75 -5.27 3.17 6.22
N ALA A 76 -5.22 2.70 4.98
CA ALA A 76 -6.25 2.96 3.97
C ALA A 76 -7.61 2.37 4.38
N CYS A 77 -7.64 1.13 4.88
CA CYS A 77 -8.86 0.50 5.38
C CYS A 77 -9.43 1.29 6.57
N LEU A 78 -8.58 1.78 7.48
CA LEU A 78 -9.03 2.62 8.59
C LEU A 78 -9.64 3.95 8.11
N LEU A 79 -9.05 4.61 7.11
CA LEU A 79 -9.61 5.83 6.53
C LEU A 79 -10.96 5.59 5.87
N VAL A 80 -11.08 4.51 5.09
CA VAL A 80 -12.36 4.13 4.46
C VAL A 80 -13.40 3.79 5.53
N ALA A 81 -13.03 3.02 6.56
CA ALA A 81 -13.92 2.71 7.68
C ALA A 81 -14.41 3.97 8.39
N GLY A 82 -13.51 4.93 8.63
CA GLY A 82 -13.84 6.22 9.24
C GLY A 82 -14.75 7.08 8.38
N ALA A 83 -14.52 7.11 7.06
CA ALA A 83 -15.40 7.81 6.12
C ALA A 83 -16.80 7.19 6.08
N LEU A 84 -16.91 5.86 6.12
CA LEU A 84 -18.17 5.13 6.19
C LEU A 84 -18.92 5.41 7.50
N LEU A 85 -18.23 5.47 8.64
CA LEU A 85 -18.82 5.79 9.95
C LEU A 85 -19.21 7.26 10.13
N LEU A 86 -18.66 8.16 9.31
CA LEU A 86 -19.01 9.59 9.32
C LEU A 86 -20.34 9.86 8.62
N THR A 87 -20.71 9.02 7.64
CA THR A 87 -22.04 9.02 7.02
C THR A 87 -23.00 8.27 7.92
N PRO A 88 -23.95 8.95 8.61
CA PRO A 88 -24.90 8.27 9.50
C PRO A 88 -25.82 7.38 8.68
N GLY A 89 -25.53 6.08 8.67
CA GLY A 89 -26.32 5.05 8.00
C GLY A 89 -26.12 3.73 8.73
N LEU A 90 -27.20 3.07 9.16
CA LEU A 90 -27.11 1.82 9.90
C LEU A 90 -26.32 0.75 9.13
N LEU A 91 -26.52 0.64 7.82
CA LEU A 91 -25.82 -0.35 7.01
C LEU A 91 -24.35 0.05 6.79
N THR A 92 -24.10 1.34 6.54
CA THR A 92 -22.77 1.91 6.31
C THR A 92 -21.93 1.90 7.59
N ASP A 93 -22.53 2.14 8.75
CA ASP A 93 -21.93 1.97 10.08
C ASP A 93 -21.55 0.51 10.30
N THR A 94 -22.42 -0.44 9.95
CA THR A 94 -22.15 -1.88 10.10
C THR A 94 -20.95 -2.30 9.23
N LEU A 95 -20.88 -1.81 7.99
CA LEU A 95 -19.75 -2.04 7.10
C LEU A 95 -18.46 -1.37 7.62
N GLY A 96 -18.55 -0.14 8.11
CA GLY A 96 -17.44 0.57 8.73
C GLY A 96 -16.89 -0.15 9.96
N PHE A 97 -17.77 -0.65 10.84
CA PHE A 97 -17.39 -1.49 11.98
C PHE A 97 -16.78 -2.82 11.56
N LEU A 98 -17.32 -3.47 10.53
CA LEU A 98 -16.76 -4.72 10.01
C LEU A 98 -15.34 -4.51 9.49
N LEU A 99 -15.09 -3.38 8.81
CA LEU A 99 -13.77 -3.01 8.30
C LEU A 99 -12.78 -2.61 9.41
N LEU A 100 -13.28 -2.13 10.56
CA LEU A 100 -12.48 -1.88 11.77
C LEU A 100 -12.00 -3.17 12.45
N VAL A 101 -12.55 -4.34 12.11
CA VAL A 101 -12.10 -5.61 12.69
C VAL A 101 -10.75 -6.00 12.08
N PRO A 102 -9.66 -6.15 12.88
CA PRO A 102 -8.33 -6.47 12.35
C PRO A 102 -8.28 -7.76 11.53
N ARG A 103 -9.11 -8.75 11.90
CA ARG A 103 -9.21 -10.01 11.15
C ARG A 103 -9.79 -9.84 9.74
N VAL A 104 -10.74 -8.92 9.58
CA VAL A 104 -11.34 -8.61 8.28
C VAL A 104 -10.32 -7.88 7.41
N ARG A 105 -9.58 -6.94 7.97
CA ARG A 105 -8.45 -6.27 7.29
C ARG A 105 -7.38 -7.24 6.82
N LEU A 106 -6.93 -8.15 7.68
CA LEU A 106 -5.91 -9.14 7.31
C LEU A 106 -6.40 -10.11 6.22
N ALA A 107 -7.70 -10.45 6.22
CA ALA A 107 -8.30 -11.29 5.19
C ALA A 107 -8.41 -10.53 3.86
N LEU A 108 -8.81 -9.25 3.90
CA LEU A 108 -8.93 -8.40 2.73
C LEU A 108 -7.55 -8.12 2.10
N ALA A 109 -6.54 -7.81 2.92
CA ALA A 109 -5.17 -7.61 2.47
C ALA A 109 -4.62 -8.86 1.76
N ARG A 110 -4.83 -10.05 2.34
CA ARG A 110 -4.46 -11.34 1.72
C ARG A 110 -5.22 -11.59 0.42
N TRP A 111 -6.51 -11.31 0.37
CA TRP A 111 -7.31 -11.48 -0.85
C TRP A 111 -6.84 -10.55 -1.97
N ILE A 112 -6.57 -9.28 -1.65
CA ILE A 112 -6.01 -8.30 -2.59
C ILE A 112 -4.65 -8.78 -3.09
N PHE A 113 -3.75 -9.16 -2.19
CA PHE A 113 -2.41 -9.65 -2.53
C PHE A 113 -2.46 -10.85 -3.49
N ASN A 114 -3.27 -11.86 -3.18
CA ASN A 114 -3.44 -13.05 -4.02
C ASN A 114 -4.03 -12.71 -5.40
N LYS A 115 -4.92 -11.71 -5.47
CA LYS A 115 -5.57 -11.32 -6.72
C LYS A 115 -4.63 -10.48 -7.60
N LEU A 116 -3.76 -9.66 -7.01
CA LEU A 116 -2.70 -8.95 -7.73
C LEU A 116 -1.65 -9.91 -8.28
N THR A 117 -1.19 -10.88 -7.48
CA THR A 117 -0.26 -11.93 -7.95
C THR A 117 -0.90 -12.83 -9.02
N ALA A 118 -2.21 -13.10 -8.93
CA ALA A 118 -2.91 -13.90 -9.94
C ALA A 118 -3.22 -13.14 -11.25
N SER A 119 -3.24 -11.81 -11.26
CA SER A 119 -3.70 -11.01 -12.40
C SER A 119 -2.61 -10.24 -13.15
N GLY A 120 -1.35 -10.24 -12.70
CA GLY A 120 -0.28 -9.55 -13.43
C GLY A 120 1.12 -9.93 -12.97
N ASN A 121 1.88 -10.55 -13.88
CA ASN A 121 3.23 -10.21 -14.35
C ASN A 121 4.21 -9.40 -13.47
N ILE A 122 4.13 -9.46 -12.14
CA ILE A 122 5.14 -8.95 -11.23
C ILE A 122 5.98 -10.15 -10.82
N HIS A 123 7.13 -10.32 -11.45
CA HIS A 123 8.23 -11.12 -10.88
C HIS A 123 8.72 -10.38 -9.63
N ALA A 124 8.03 -10.59 -8.51
CA ALA A 124 8.51 -10.19 -7.20
C ALA A 124 9.57 -11.22 -6.76
N ASP A 125 10.77 -11.08 -7.31
CA ASP A 125 11.96 -11.69 -6.71
C ASP A 125 12.23 -10.94 -5.40
N GLY A 126 11.75 -11.49 -4.28
CA GLY A 126 11.93 -10.84 -2.98
C GLY A 126 11.15 -11.48 -1.84
N ALA A 127 11.81 -12.43 -1.17
CA ALA A 127 11.62 -12.78 0.23
C ALA A 127 10.20 -13.17 0.69
N GLY A 128 9.85 -14.43 0.48
CA GLY A 128 8.81 -15.09 1.29
C GLY A 128 9.29 -15.32 2.73
N PRO A 129 8.47 -15.06 3.76
CA PRO A 129 8.84 -15.30 5.16
C PRO A 129 8.70 -16.79 5.47
N GLY A 130 9.82 -17.53 5.39
CA GLY A 130 9.77 -18.98 5.66
C GLY A 130 11.10 -19.74 5.73
N ALA A 131 12.27 -19.08 5.74
CA ALA A 131 13.55 -19.79 5.77
C ALA A 131 14.40 -19.39 6.98
N GLY A 132 13.95 -19.80 8.16
CA GLY A 132 14.72 -19.78 9.39
C GLY A 132 14.51 -21.08 10.15
N ALA A 133 15.34 -22.10 9.88
CA ALA A 133 15.62 -23.24 10.76
C ALA A 133 16.63 -24.17 10.08
N TYR A 134 17.43 -24.87 10.89
CA TYR A 134 18.58 -25.74 10.57
C TYR A 134 19.88 -24.95 10.32
N GLY A 135 20.88 -24.97 11.20
CA GLY A 135 21.07 -25.75 12.42
C GLY A 135 22.52 -25.56 12.85
N ALA A 136 22.72 -25.21 14.13
CA ALA A 136 24.02 -25.09 14.75
C ALA A 136 24.76 -26.44 14.77
N GLY A 137 26.03 -26.46 14.39
CA GLY A 137 26.88 -27.65 14.40
C GLY A 137 28.38 -27.36 14.49
N ARG A 138 28.87 -27.35 15.75
CA ARG A 138 30.18 -27.82 16.28
C ARG A 138 31.53 -27.34 15.67
N PRO A 139 32.50 -26.86 16.49
CA PRO A 139 33.84 -26.54 16.04
C PRO A 139 34.76 -27.77 16.10
N GLY A 140 35.44 -28.07 15.00
CA GLY A 140 36.49 -29.08 14.93
C GLY A 140 36.38 -29.93 13.67
N ASP A 141 37.15 -29.54 12.64
CA ASP A 141 37.98 -30.40 11.80
C ASP A 141 38.25 -29.72 10.45
N SER A 142 39.51 -29.36 10.23
CA SER A 142 40.05 -29.06 8.90
C SER A 142 40.46 -30.39 8.27
N PRO A 143 40.25 -30.57 6.95
CA PRO A 143 41.41 -30.41 6.07
C PRO A 143 41.09 -29.67 4.76
N ARG A 144 42.15 -29.02 4.25
CA ARG A 144 42.26 -28.42 2.91
C ARG A 144 41.64 -29.31 1.82
N GLN A 145 40.72 -28.74 1.02
CA GLN A 145 40.50 -29.19 -0.35
C GLN A 145 39.96 -28.07 -1.26
N GLN A 146 40.86 -27.60 -2.13
CA GLN A 146 40.66 -27.22 -3.54
C GLN A 146 39.60 -26.16 -3.91
N ASP A 147 40.13 -24.99 -4.23
CA ASP A 147 39.83 -24.17 -5.42
C ASP A 147 38.64 -24.64 -6.28
N ALA A 148 37.44 -24.18 -5.92
CA ALA A 148 36.31 -24.06 -6.83
C ALA A 148 35.97 -22.57 -6.92
N PRO A 149 35.99 -21.93 -8.10
CA PRO A 149 35.54 -20.56 -8.22
C PRO A 149 34.04 -20.50 -7.86
N PRO A 150 33.60 -19.51 -7.06
CA PRO A 150 32.17 -19.32 -6.84
C PRO A 150 31.52 -19.00 -8.18
N SER A 151 30.45 -19.73 -8.51
CA SER A 151 29.57 -19.40 -9.61
C SER A 151 28.95 -18.03 -9.31
N ARG A 152 29.64 -16.97 -9.77
CA ARG A 152 29.13 -15.61 -9.78
C ARG A 152 28.00 -15.59 -10.78
N GLY A 153 26.77 -15.44 -10.29
CA GLY A 153 25.68 -14.91 -11.11
C GLY A 153 26.11 -13.61 -11.79
N PRO A 154 25.43 -13.19 -12.87
CA PRO A 154 25.87 -12.09 -13.72
C PRO A 154 26.15 -10.84 -12.87
N LEU A 155 27.42 -10.47 -12.75
CA LEU A 155 27.82 -9.20 -12.17
C LEU A 155 27.40 -8.12 -13.16
N ILE A 156 26.40 -7.33 -12.77
CA ILE A 156 26.04 -6.10 -13.46
C ILE A 156 26.98 -5.02 -12.92
N GLU A 157 27.99 -4.68 -13.71
CA GLU A 157 28.95 -3.61 -13.40
C GLU A 157 28.37 -2.28 -13.90
N GLY A 158 28.02 -1.39 -12.98
CA GLY A 158 27.52 -0.06 -13.29
C GLY A 158 28.67 0.94 -13.29
N GLU A 159 29.03 1.48 -14.45
CA GLU A 159 29.94 2.62 -14.53
C GLU A 159 29.15 3.90 -14.20
N SER A 160 29.43 4.51 -13.05
CA SER A 160 28.93 5.84 -12.71
C SER A 160 29.88 6.89 -13.26
N ARG A 161 29.44 7.66 -14.25
CA ARG A 161 30.13 8.87 -14.67
C ARG A 161 29.59 10.02 -13.84
N GLU A 162 30.43 10.58 -12.98
CA GLU A 162 30.12 11.81 -12.28
C GLU A 162 30.03 12.91 -13.36
N MET A 163 28.86 13.55 -13.47
CA MET A 163 28.72 14.72 -14.31
C MET A 163 29.30 15.87 -13.52
N ASP A 164 30.53 16.24 -13.86
CA ASP A 164 31.09 17.54 -13.48
C ASP A 164 30.22 18.61 -14.18
N GLU A 165 29.29 19.17 -13.43
CA GLU A 165 28.71 20.48 -13.75
C GLU A 165 29.80 21.52 -13.42
N ASP A 166 30.30 22.20 -14.46
CA ASP A 166 31.11 23.44 -14.52
C ASP A 166 32.18 23.26 -15.63
N GLU A 167 32.41 24.05 -16.67
CA GLU A 167 32.01 25.38 -17.15
C GLU A 167 32.39 25.40 -18.67
N PRO A 168 31.78 26.24 -19.54
CA PRO A 168 32.13 26.26 -20.96
C PRO A 168 33.35 27.16 -21.21
N GLU A 169 34.54 26.58 -21.36
CA GLU A 169 35.68 27.32 -21.90
C GLU A 169 35.68 27.33 -23.44
N HIS A 170 35.78 28.56 -23.94
CA HIS A 170 35.77 28.99 -25.32
C HIS A 170 37.21 29.05 -25.85
N GLY A 171 37.50 28.50 -27.04
CA GLY A 171 38.82 28.70 -27.65
C GLY A 171 39.04 27.90 -28.94
N ASP A 172 38.78 28.56 -30.05
CA ASP A 172 39.17 28.34 -31.45
C ASP A 172 40.31 27.35 -31.75
N GLU A 173 40.11 26.48 -32.76
CA GLU A 173 40.99 26.42 -33.93
C GLU A 173 40.40 25.58 -35.08
N ALA A 174 40.59 26.09 -36.29
CA ALA A 174 40.01 25.62 -37.53
C ALA A 174 40.72 24.37 -38.11
N ARG A 175 39.94 23.44 -38.69
CA ARG A 175 40.14 22.82 -40.02
C ARG A 175 39.23 21.61 -40.23
N GLY A 176 38.74 21.48 -41.46
CA GLY A 176 38.27 20.20 -42.02
C GLY A 176 36.76 20.06 -42.04
N GLY A 177 36.17 20.18 -43.22
CA GLY A 177 34.74 19.96 -43.43
C GLY A 177 34.38 18.50 -43.29
N GLU A 178 33.31 18.23 -42.55
CA GLU A 178 32.52 17.01 -42.66
C GLU A 178 31.04 17.37 -42.49
N GLU A 179 30.27 17.09 -43.54
CA GLU A 179 28.82 17.30 -43.58
C GLU A 179 28.18 16.51 -42.44
N ARG A 180 27.48 17.21 -41.55
CA ARG A 180 26.70 16.57 -40.48
C ARG A 180 25.48 15.89 -41.11
N PRO A 181 25.27 14.58 -40.93
CA PRO A 181 24.03 13.95 -41.36
C PRO A 181 22.86 14.55 -40.58
N SER A 182 21.83 15.01 -41.30
CA SER A 182 20.60 15.57 -40.73
C SER A 182 19.91 14.55 -39.82
N SER A 183 19.69 14.92 -38.57
CA SER A 183 18.97 14.11 -37.58
C SER A 183 17.46 14.06 -37.89
N PRO A 184 16.82 12.88 -37.86
CA PRO A 184 15.40 12.70 -38.20
C PRO A 184 14.41 13.15 -37.10
N TRP A 185 14.91 13.63 -35.96
CA TRP A 185 14.08 13.88 -34.77
C TRP A 185 13.59 15.33 -34.63
N ARG A 186 13.58 16.10 -35.73
CA ARG A 186 13.02 17.45 -35.75
C ARG A 186 11.67 17.46 -36.50
N LYS A 187 10.60 17.15 -35.77
CA LYS A 187 9.23 17.61 -36.04
C LYS A 187 8.51 17.85 -34.73
#